data_AF-A0A2M7ZFT3-F1
#
_entry.id   AF-A0A2M7ZFT3-F1
#
_cell.length_a   1.000
_cell.length_b   1.000
_cell.length_c   1.000
_cell.angle_alpha   90.00
_cell.angle_beta   90.00
_cell.angle_gamma   90.00
#
_symmetry.space_group_name_H-M   'P 1'
#
loop_
_entity.id
_entity.type
_entity.pdbx_description
1 polymer ?
#
loop_
_entity_poly.entity_id
_entity_poly.type
_entity_poly.pdbx_seq_one_letter_code
_entity_poly.pdbx_strand_id
1 'polypeptide(L)'
;MNWSEIKNLQSISQKEIPFFPADKFFSDIIESVKNGRRLLNYFGISESDKVKIYCLIADDELSKIFIAYTELNRGESYSSLTIDIPASHLFERELFEQCGIIPEGHPWLKPVRKGIAGINPNETQYEFFKMLGEEVHEVAVGPIHAGIIEPGHFRFSAHGELVHNLEIQLGFQHRGVEKLFVKNDNILYQTKLAESIAGDSVIAHSGTFLRAVESLMNINVSKRVKITRAVMLELERIAVHLGDLSAISNDIAYLTGNSIFGALRTLIINTSMNICGNRFGRGMMKPGGVNFDIDETKRKSLIDTINKVNNDIQIAVDVMFSSASVMERLEKTGIVSKETAIAIGMVGMAARASGISIDARVDHPFGAYQFFPIHKLTLDSGDVFARSYIRFIEIQQSVKIINDLLADFQKGELTVGKNEM
;
A
#
# COMPACT_ATOMS: atom_id res chain seq x y z
N MET A 1 12.41 4.62 25.07
CA MET A 1 11.18 3.79 24.96
C MET A 1 11.53 2.35 25.30
N ASN A 2 10.85 1.73 26.27
CA ASN A 2 11.13 0.34 26.71
C ASN A 2 10.18 -0.69 26.06
N TRP A 3 9.85 -0.46 24.78
CA TRP A 3 9.00 -1.36 24.00
C TRP A 3 9.83 -2.53 23.45
N SER A 4 9.18 -3.65 23.13
CA SER A 4 9.87 -4.77 22.51
C SER A 4 10.32 -4.39 21.11
N GLU A 5 11.57 -4.70 20.80
CA GLU A 5 12.20 -4.41 19.51
C GLU A 5 12.19 -5.66 18.63
N ILE A 6 11.71 -5.51 17.39
CA ILE A 6 11.76 -6.54 16.35
C ILE A 6 12.23 -5.92 15.03
N LYS A 7 12.62 -6.77 14.08
CA LYS A 7 12.90 -6.39 12.70
C LYS A 7 11.74 -6.77 11.78
N ASN A 8 11.75 -6.26 10.55
CA ASN A 8 10.80 -6.69 9.54
C ASN A 8 10.88 -8.22 9.32
N LEU A 9 9.72 -8.87 9.22
CA LEU A 9 9.56 -10.32 9.12
C LEU A 9 10.12 -11.14 10.31
N GLN A 10 10.34 -10.51 11.47
CA GLN A 10 10.59 -11.23 12.72
C GLN A 10 9.27 -11.44 13.47
N SER A 11 9.00 -12.69 13.85
CA SER A 11 7.88 -13.04 14.73
C SER A 11 8.25 -12.84 16.20
N ILE A 12 7.26 -12.50 17.02
CA ILE A 12 7.40 -12.34 18.48
C ILE A 12 6.21 -13.01 19.16
N SER A 13 6.45 -13.65 20.31
CA SER A 13 5.37 -14.23 21.10
C SER A 13 4.51 -13.12 21.71
N GLN A 14 3.19 -13.27 21.72
CA GLN A 14 2.31 -12.30 22.38
C GLN A 14 2.66 -12.10 23.86
N LYS A 15 3.23 -13.12 24.52
CA LYS A 15 3.67 -13.05 25.93
C LYS A 15 4.91 -12.17 26.13
N GLU A 16 5.67 -11.91 25.08
CA GLU A 16 6.88 -11.10 25.08
C GLU A 16 6.62 -9.65 24.70
N ILE A 17 5.39 -9.32 24.28
CA ILE A 17 4.98 -7.93 24.04
C ILE A 17 4.69 -7.29 25.40
N PRO A 18 5.33 -6.16 25.75
CA PRO A 18 5.19 -5.54 27.06
C PRO A 18 3.87 -4.78 27.18
N PHE A 19 3.25 -4.90 28.35
CA PHE A 19 2.11 -4.07 28.78
C PHE A 19 2.60 -2.72 29.31
N PHE A 20 1.88 -1.65 28.97
CA PHE A 20 2.03 -0.34 29.58
C PHE A 20 0.68 0.21 30.03
N PRO A 21 0.62 0.94 31.16
CA PRO A 21 -0.58 1.71 31.53
C PRO A 21 -0.97 2.70 30.42
N ALA A 22 -2.27 2.90 30.20
CA ALA A 22 -2.82 3.67 29.09
C ALA A 22 -2.18 5.07 28.92
N ASP A 23 -2.10 5.87 30.00
CA ASP A 23 -1.51 7.22 29.94
C ASP A 23 -0.06 7.21 29.45
N LYS A 24 0.72 6.24 29.92
CA LYS A 24 2.11 6.06 29.51
C LYS A 24 2.21 5.56 28.07
N PHE A 25 1.34 4.61 27.70
CA PHE A 25 1.31 4.05 26.35
C PHE A 25 1.02 5.13 25.30
N PHE A 26 0.00 5.96 25.51
CA PHE A 26 -0.36 7.03 24.58
C PHE A 26 0.67 8.15 24.53
N SER A 27 1.22 8.56 25.68
CA SER A 27 2.31 9.56 25.71
C SER A 27 3.59 9.06 25.03
N ASP A 28 3.97 7.80 25.23
CA ASP A 28 5.11 7.17 24.55
C ASP A 28 4.93 7.17 23.01
N ILE A 29 3.71 6.96 22.51
CA ILE A 29 3.40 7.01 21.07
C ILE A 29 3.62 8.44 20.53
N ILE A 30 3.03 9.44 21.20
CA ILE A 30 3.14 10.85 20.83
C ILE A 30 4.60 11.29 20.80
N GLU A 31 5.34 10.99 21.87
CA GLU A 31 6.76 11.33 21.97
C GLU A 31 7.59 10.65 20.87
N SER A 32 7.31 9.38 20.59
CA SER A 32 8.05 8.64 19.55
C SER A 32 7.84 9.22 18.16
N VAL A 33 6.60 9.57 17.79
CA VAL A 33 6.31 10.18 16.49
C VAL A 33 6.90 11.59 16.40
N LYS A 34 6.82 12.38 17.48
CA LYS A 34 7.48 13.71 17.55
C LYS A 34 9.00 13.62 17.39
N ASN A 35 9.61 12.51 17.82
CA ASN A 35 11.03 12.22 17.64
C ASN A 35 11.38 11.63 16.26
N GLY A 36 10.48 11.69 15.28
CA GLY A 36 10.74 11.31 13.89
C GLY A 36 10.49 9.83 13.57
N ARG A 37 9.94 9.05 14.52
CA ARG A 37 9.53 7.67 14.24
C ARG A 37 8.15 7.63 13.59
N ARG A 38 7.87 6.55 12.87
CA ARG A 38 6.63 6.42 12.09
C ARG A 38 5.65 5.46 12.73
N LEU A 39 4.41 5.88 12.92
CA LEU A 39 3.33 5.00 13.32
C LEU A 39 3.04 4.00 12.18
N LEU A 40 3.34 2.72 12.39
CA LEU A 40 3.10 1.67 11.39
C LEU A 40 1.67 1.16 11.45
N ASN A 41 1.19 0.87 12.66
CA ASN A 41 -0.12 0.27 12.87
C ASN A 41 -0.57 0.52 14.32
N TYR A 42 -1.88 0.64 14.51
CA TYR A 42 -2.55 0.84 15.78
C TYR A 42 -3.91 0.14 15.71
N PHE A 43 -4.13 -0.89 16.51
CA PHE A 43 -5.33 -1.71 16.39
C PHE A 43 -5.72 -2.37 17.73
N GLY A 44 -7.01 -2.70 17.85
CA GLY A 44 -7.57 -3.35 19.03
C GLY A 44 -7.93 -4.81 18.78
N ILE A 45 -7.75 -5.64 19.81
CA ILE A 45 -8.28 -7.01 19.87
C ILE A 45 -9.22 -7.08 21.06
N SER A 46 -10.50 -7.38 20.80
CA SER A 46 -11.51 -7.54 21.85
C SER A 46 -11.37 -8.91 22.54
N GLU A 47 -11.21 -8.90 23.86
CA GLU A 47 -11.19 -10.06 24.74
C GLU A 47 -12.28 -9.92 25.81
N SER A 48 -13.44 -10.54 25.58
CA SER A 48 -14.61 -10.46 26.46
C SER A 48 -15.07 -9.00 26.73
N ASP A 49 -14.76 -8.46 27.91
CA ASP A 49 -15.08 -7.12 28.39
C ASP A 49 -13.93 -6.11 28.20
N LYS A 50 -12.74 -6.60 27.83
CA LYS A 50 -11.54 -5.81 27.60
C LYS A 50 -11.17 -5.70 26.13
N VAL A 51 -10.39 -4.68 25.81
CA VAL A 51 -9.78 -4.46 24.50
C VAL A 51 -8.28 -4.27 24.72
N LYS A 52 -7.48 -5.17 24.15
CA LYS A 52 -6.03 -5.01 24.05
C LYS A 52 -5.71 -4.14 22.85
N ILE A 53 -5.06 -3.01 23.07
CA ILE A 53 -4.68 -2.08 22.02
C ILE A 53 -3.19 -2.21 21.77
N TYR A 54 -2.82 -2.65 20.57
CA TYR A 54 -1.44 -2.80 20.13
C TYR A 54 -1.01 -1.60 19.30
N CYS A 55 0.24 -1.18 19.44
CA CYS A 55 0.84 -0.17 18.60
C CYS A 55 2.20 -0.64 18.08
N LEU A 56 2.45 -0.40 16.80
CA LEU A 56 3.72 -0.65 16.14
C LEU A 56 4.29 0.67 15.64
N ILE A 57 5.54 0.96 16.00
CA ILE A 57 6.26 2.18 15.61
C ILE A 57 7.56 1.77 14.92
N ALA A 58 7.81 2.29 13.73
CA ALA A 58 9.05 2.09 13.00
C ALA A 58 10.06 3.20 13.28
N ASP A 59 11.30 2.78 13.46
CA ASP A 59 12.49 3.60 13.32
C ASP A 59 13.15 3.18 12.00
N ASP A 60 12.83 3.92 10.95
CA ASP A 60 13.20 3.59 9.57
C ASP A 60 14.72 3.72 9.34
N GLU A 61 15.41 4.57 10.10
CA GLU A 61 16.88 4.72 10.02
C GLU A 61 17.62 3.52 10.61
N LEU A 62 17.09 2.95 11.69
CA LEU A 62 17.69 1.81 12.37
C LEU A 62 17.14 0.46 11.88
N SER A 63 16.19 0.45 10.95
CA SER A 63 15.46 -0.75 10.50
C SER A 63 14.83 -1.53 11.66
N LYS A 64 14.28 -0.80 12.63
CA LYS A 64 13.69 -1.36 13.86
C LYS A 64 12.21 -1.08 13.93
N ILE A 65 11.47 -2.00 14.53
CA ILE A 65 10.06 -1.88 14.82
C ILE A 65 9.87 -2.11 16.31
N PHE A 66 9.21 -1.17 16.98
CA PHE A 66 8.87 -1.24 18.39
C PHE A 66 7.40 -1.62 18.53
N ILE A 67 7.12 -2.56 19.45
CA ILE A 67 5.77 -3.03 19.73
C ILE A 67 5.50 -3.06 21.24
N ALA A 68 4.31 -2.60 21.61
CA ALA A 68 3.75 -2.71 22.96
C ALA A 68 2.23 -2.78 22.89
N TYR A 69 1.60 -3.00 24.04
CA TYR A 69 0.15 -2.90 24.17
C TYR A 69 -0.28 -2.24 25.47
N THR A 70 -1.52 -1.75 25.48
CA THR A 70 -2.29 -1.37 26.68
C THR A 70 -3.62 -2.14 26.70
N GLU A 71 -4.33 -2.09 27.82
CA GLU A 71 -5.68 -2.64 27.98
C GLU A 71 -6.63 -1.53 28.40
N LEU A 72 -7.81 -1.51 27.79
CA LEU A 72 -8.95 -0.68 28.20
C LEU A 72 -10.20 -1.56 28.29
N ASN A 73 -11.15 -1.21 29.15
CA ASN A 73 -12.46 -1.82 29.19
C ASN A 73 -13.32 -1.30 28.04
N ARG A 74 -14.26 -2.12 27.58
CA ARG A 74 -15.16 -1.72 26.49
C ARG A 74 -16.02 -0.52 26.91
N GLY A 75 -16.06 0.51 26.07
CA GLY A 75 -16.77 1.76 26.36
C GLY A 75 -15.95 2.77 27.16
N GLU A 76 -14.73 2.43 27.59
CA GLU A 76 -13.76 3.43 28.05
C GLU A 76 -13.28 4.29 26.88
N SER A 77 -12.70 5.41 27.26
CA SER A 77 -12.25 6.44 26.37
C SER A 77 -10.79 6.82 26.66
N TYR A 78 -10.15 7.46 25.69
CA TYR A 78 -8.80 8.01 25.81
C TYR A 78 -8.70 9.28 24.98
N SER A 79 -7.77 10.18 25.31
CA SER A 79 -7.52 11.37 24.49
C SER A 79 -7.03 10.98 23.10
N SER A 80 -7.72 11.47 22.07
CA SER A 80 -7.42 11.13 20.67
C SER A 80 -5.98 11.47 20.30
N LEU A 81 -5.27 10.49 19.75
CA LEU A 81 -3.94 10.66 19.18
C LEU A 81 -3.95 11.54 17.93
N THR A 82 -5.07 11.59 17.21
CA THR A 82 -5.18 12.29 15.91
C THR A 82 -4.89 13.79 15.98
N ILE A 83 -5.10 14.40 17.15
CA ILE A 83 -4.78 15.83 17.37
C ILE A 83 -3.28 16.07 17.28
N ASP A 84 -2.47 15.18 17.87
CA ASP A 84 -1.01 15.25 17.87
C ASP A 84 -0.37 14.53 16.68
N ILE A 85 -1.02 13.47 16.18
CA ILE A 85 -0.55 12.58 15.12
C ILE A 85 -1.68 12.38 14.11
N PRO A 86 -1.85 13.27 13.12
CA PRO A 86 -2.94 13.14 12.14
C PRO A 86 -2.96 11.78 11.42
N ALA A 87 -1.80 11.15 11.24
CA ALA A 87 -1.65 9.80 10.69
C ALA A 87 -2.43 8.69 11.48
N SER A 88 -2.82 8.92 12.74
CA SER A 88 -3.58 7.92 13.52
C SER A 88 -5.08 7.88 13.20
N HIS A 89 -5.61 8.85 12.46
CA HIS A 89 -7.05 9.05 12.32
C HIS A 89 -7.83 7.83 11.81
N LEU A 90 -7.32 7.10 10.83
CA LEU A 90 -7.98 5.88 10.34
C LEU A 90 -7.93 4.76 11.37
N PHE A 91 -6.81 4.63 12.08
CA PHE A 91 -6.65 3.61 13.11
C PHE A 91 -7.58 3.86 14.31
N GLU A 92 -7.71 5.10 14.77
CA GLU A 92 -8.63 5.44 15.88
C GLU A 92 -10.09 5.24 15.49
N ARG A 93 -10.47 5.61 14.26
CA ARG A 93 -11.83 5.37 13.73
C ARG A 93 -12.13 3.87 13.61
N GLU A 94 -11.16 3.08 13.17
CA GLU A 94 -11.28 1.62 13.11
C GLU A 94 -11.41 1.00 14.50
N LEU A 95 -10.57 1.41 15.46
CA LEU A 95 -10.63 0.95 16.84
C LEU A 95 -12.00 1.26 17.46
N PHE A 96 -12.51 2.47 17.26
CA PHE A 96 -13.86 2.85 17.68
C PHE A 96 -14.92 1.97 17.02
N GLU A 97 -14.86 1.82 15.69
CA GLU A 97 -15.86 1.07 14.92
C GLU A 97 -15.91 -0.42 15.30
N GLN A 98 -14.76 -1.05 15.55
CA GLN A 98 -14.65 -2.49 15.82
C GLN A 98 -14.76 -2.84 17.30
N CYS A 99 -14.11 -2.06 18.17
CA CYS A 99 -13.98 -2.38 19.59
C CYS A 99 -14.90 -1.54 20.49
N GLY A 100 -15.32 -0.34 20.04
CA GLY A 100 -16.16 0.57 20.82
C GLY A 100 -15.39 1.41 21.84
N ILE A 101 -14.07 1.51 21.71
CA ILE A 101 -13.24 2.43 22.51
C ILE A 101 -13.33 3.83 21.90
N ILE A 102 -13.61 4.84 22.72
CA ILE A 102 -13.90 6.19 22.24
C ILE A 102 -12.64 7.07 22.29
N PRO A 103 -12.08 7.51 21.14
CA PRO A 103 -11.02 8.52 21.11
C PRO A 103 -11.62 9.92 21.33
N GLU A 104 -11.59 10.43 22.55
CA GLU A 104 -12.14 11.74 22.91
C GLU A 104 -11.43 12.86 22.17
N GLY A 105 -12.22 13.77 21.58
CA GLY A 105 -11.70 14.90 20.82
C GLY A 105 -11.28 14.56 19.38
N HIS A 106 -11.52 13.33 18.90
CA HIS A 106 -11.18 12.97 17.52
C HIS A 106 -11.94 13.87 16.51
N PRO A 107 -11.24 14.57 15.59
CA PRO A 107 -11.84 15.63 14.78
C PRO A 107 -12.83 15.13 13.72
N TRP A 108 -12.73 13.85 13.34
CA TRP A 108 -13.55 13.24 12.29
C TRP A 108 -13.96 11.80 12.60
N LEU A 109 -14.62 11.58 13.75
CA LEU A 109 -14.98 10.23 14.23
C LEU A 109 -16.18 9.64 13.45
N LYS A 110 -16.01 9.45 12.14
CA LYS A 110 -16.98 8.82 11.25
C LYS A 110 -16.63 7.34 11.04
N PRO A 111 -17.62 6.47 10.73
CA PRO A 111 -17.37 5.08 10.38
C PRO A 111 -16.35 4.94 9.23
N VAL A 112 -15.61 3.83 9.22
CA VAL A 112 -14.67 3.48 8.15
C VAL A 112 -15.31 2.47 7.19
N ARG A 113 -16.15 1.56 7.71
CA ARG A 113 -16.76 0.44 6.98
C ARG A 113 -18.28 0.34 7.21
N LYS A 114 -18.78 0.67 8.41
CA LYS A 114 -20.21 0.55 8.77
C LYS A 114 -21.05 1.74 8.29
N GLY A 115 -22.33 1.54 8.05
CA GLY A 115 -23.28 2.56 7.60
C GLY A 115 -23.09 2.97 6.14
N ILE A 116 -22.25 2.24 5.40
CA ILE A 116 -21.87 2.55 4.02
C ILE A 116 -22.80 1.81 3.07
N ALA A 117 -23.25 2.52 2.03
CA ALA A 117 -24.04 1.98 0.93
C ALA A 117 -25.41 1.35 1.31
N GLY A 118 -25.88 1.54 2.55
CA GLY A 118 -27.13 0.94 3.02
C GLY A 118 -27.15 -0.59 3.00
N ILE A 119 -25.98 -1.25 2.92
CA ILE A 119 -25.87 -2.72 2.82
C ILE A 119 -26.47 -3.39 4.06
N ASN A 120 -26.32 -2.76 5.22
CA ASN A 120 -27.00 -3.16 6.45
C ASN A 120 -28.08 -2.12 6.79
N PRO A 121 -29.37 -2.42 6.61
CA PRO A 121 -30.45 -1.48 6.88
C PRO A 121 -30.60 -1.13 8.38
N ASN A 122 -29.95 -1.88 9.27
CA ASN A 122 -29.92 -1.62 10.70
C ASN A 122 -28.80 -0.65 11.13
N GLU A 123 -27.92 -0.24 10.21
CA GLU A 123 -26.86 0.73 10.50
C GLU A 123 -27.34 2.15 10.22
N THR A 124 -26.91 3.10 11.07
CA THR A 124 -27.20 4.52 10.89
C THR A 124 -26.67 4.99 9.53
N GLN A 125 -27.47 5.78 8.82
CA GLN A 125 -27.05 6.36 7.54
C GLN A 125 -25.80 7.23 7.73
N TYR A 126 -24.85 7.09 6.80
CA TYR A 126 -23.65 7.93 6.78
C TYR A 126 -24.00 9.39 6.56
N GLU A 127 -23.66 10.24 7.53
CA GLU A 127 -23.90 11.68 7.44
C GLU A 127 -22.72 12.40 6.79
N PHE A 128 -22.95 12.96 5.61
CA PHE A 128 -21.98 13.83 4.94
C PHE A 128 -21.89 15.19 5.63
N PHE A 129 -20.69 15.74 5.65
CA PHE A 129 -20.42 17.11 6.04
C PHE A 129 -21.21 18.07 5.14
N LYS A 130 -21.83 19.07 5.78
CA LYS A 130 -22.63 20.09 5.09
C LYS A 130 -21.97 21.45 5.28
N MET A 131 -21.75 22.15 4.17
CA MET A 131 -21.31 23.53 4.15
C MET A 131 -22.53 24.42 3.87
N LEU A 132 -22.77 25.41 4.73
CA LEU A 132 -23.91 26.32 4.60
C LEU A 132 -23.47 27.64 3.96
N GLY A 133 -24.27 28.13 3.02
CA GLY A 133 -24.08 29.42 2.36
C GLY A 133 -25.03 29.57 1.17
N GLU A 134 -25.43 30.80 0.85
CA GLU A 134 -26.41 31.04 -0.24
C GLU A 134 -25.91 30.60 -1.62
N GLU A 135 -24.59 30.68 -1.85
CA GLU A 135 -23.94 30.33 -3.12
C GLU A 135 -23.20 28.98 -3.09
N VAL A 136 -23.30 28.25 -1.97
CA VAL A 136 -22.68 26.93 -1.84
C VAL A 136 -23.59 25.89 -2.46
N HIS A 137 -23.01 24.99 -3.25
CA HIS A 137 -23.73 23.86 -3.81
C HIS A 137 -22.93 22.57 -3.60
N GLU A 138 -23.67 21.45 -3.55
CA GLU A 138 -23.08 20.13 -3.43
C GLU A 138 -23.10 19.42 -4.78
N VAL A 139 -21.96 18.85 -5.16
CA VAL A 139 -21.87 17.93 -6.31
C VAL A 139 -21.56 16.54 -5.77
N ALA A 140 -22.39 15.57 -6.14
CA ALA A 140 -22.21 14.17 -5.80
C ALA A 140 -21.73 13.40 -7.03
N VAL A 141 -20.64 12.64 -6.87
CA VAL A 141 -20.12 11.73 -7.91
C VAL A 141 -19.99 10.34 -7.31
N GLY A 142 -20.55 9.33 -7.98
CA GLY A 142 -20.63 7.96 -7.47
C GLY A 142 -22.00 7.61 -6.88
N PRO A 143 -22.18 6.40 -6.30
CA PRO A 143 -21.15 5.37 -6.10
C PRO A 143 -20.75 4.61 -7.38
N ILE A 144 -21.54 4.76 -8.46
CA ILE A 144 -21.26 4.22 -9.79
C ILE A 144 -21.16 5.39 -10.77
N HIS A 145 -19.96 5.67 -11.27
CA HIS A 145 -19.73 6.74 -12.24
C HIS A 145 -18.58 6.37 -13.17
N ALA A 146 -18.67 6.72 -14.46
CA ALA A 146 -17.70 6.32 -15.48
C ALA A 146 -16.27 6.87 -15.25
N GLY A 147 -16.15 7.98 -14.50
CA GLY A 147 -14.87 8.59 -14.12
C GLY A 147 -14.33 8.15 -12.76
N ILE A 148 -14.94 7.15 -12.10
CA ILE A 148 -14.48 6.62 -10.81
C ILE A 148 -14.03 5.17 -11.04
N ILE A 149 -12.74 4.89 -10.82
CA ILE A 149 -12.14 3.58 -11.09
C ILE A 149 -12.49 2.54 -10.01
N GLU A 150 -12.65 2.96 -8.75
CA GLU A 150 -13.05 2.10 -7.62
C GLU A 150 -14.37 2.61 -6.98
N PRO A 151 -15.38 1.76 -6.73
CA PRO A 151 -16.67 2.19 -6.18
C PRO A 151 -16.54 3.05 -4.91
N GLY A 152 -17.02 4.29 -4.98
CA GLY A 152 -16.93 5.27 -3.91
C GLY A 152 -17.86 6.45 -4.17
N HIS A 153 -18.34 7.08 -3.11
CA HIS A 153 -19.17 8.28 -3.16
C HIS A 153 -18.34 9.50 -2.77
N PHE A 154 -18.21 10.44 -3.70
CA PHE A 154 -17.44 11.66 -3.56
C PHE A 154 -18.41 12.83 -3.43
N ARG A 155 -18.35 13.53 -2.31
CA ARG A 155 -19.20 14.68 -2.00
C ARG A 155 -18.35 15.94 -2.02
N PHE A 156 -18.54 16.75 -3.05
CA PHE A 156 -17.90 18.04 -3.20
C PHE A 156 -18.80 19.12 -2.60
N SER A 157 -18.24 19.98 -1.76
CA SER A 157 -18.87 21.24 -1.36
C SER A 157 -18.14 22.36 -2.10
N ALA A 158 -18.84 23.04 -3.00
CA ALA A 158 -18.24 23.98 -3.95
C ALA A 158 -18.92 25.36 -3.93
N HIS A 159 -18.13 26.38 -4.26
CA HIS A 159 -18.58 27.74 -4.55
C HIS A 159 -18.10 28.10 -5.96
N GLY A 160 -19.03 28.14 -6.92
CA GLY A 160 -18.66 28.18 -8.34
C GLY A 160 -17.76 27.01 -8.72
N GLU A 161 -16.56 27.29 -9.21
CA GLU A 161 -15.56 26.28 -9.61
C GLU A 161 -14.61 25.88 -8.45
N LEU A 162 -14.65 26.61 -7.32
CA LEU A 162 -13.77 26.35 -6.19
C LEU A 162 -14.34 25.24 -5.29
N VAL A 163 -13.61 24.13 -5.19
CA VAL A 163 -13.92 23.05 -4.25
C VAL A 163 -13.35 23.39 -2.88
N HIS A 164 -14.22 23.64 -1.90
CA HIS A 164 -13.81 23.91 -0.51
C HIS A 164 -13.58 22.63 0.30
N ASN A 165 -14.37 21.59 0.03
CA ASN A 165 -14.28 20.31 0.71
C ASN A 165 -14.60 19.16 -0.24
N LEU A 166 -13.85 18.07 -0.10
CA LEU A 166 -14.15 16.78 -0.71
C LEU A 166 -14.23 15.74 0.40
N GLU A 167 -15.44 15.29 0.70
CA GLU A 167 -15.64 14.12 1.54
C GLU A 167 -15.75 12.85 0.68
N ILE A 168 -14.89 11.88 0.95
CA ILE A 168 -14.85 10.60 0.23
C ILE A 168 -15.40 9.50 1.14
N GLN A 169 -16.53 8.92 0.74
CA GLN A 169 -17.09 7.71 1.34
C GLN A 169 -16.71 6.51 0.47
N LEU A 170 -15.79 5.69 0.97
CA LEU A 170 -15.38 4.42 0.34
C LEU A 170 -16.20 3.25 0.91
N GLY A 171 -15.77 2.00 0.69
CA GLY A 171 -16.34 0.82 1.35
C GLY A 171 -17.41 0.06 0.56
N PHE A 172 -17.80 0.55 -0.63
CA PHE A 172 -18.75 -0.12 -1.52
C PHE A 172 -18.25 -1.48 -2.04
N GLN A 173 -16.93 -1.69 -2.08
CA GLN A 173 -16.28 -2.97 -2.43
C GLN A 173 -15.87 -3.79 -1.18
N HIS A 174 -16.43 -3.50 0.01
CA HIS A 174 -16.08 -4.24 1.22
C HIS A 174 -16.54 -5.71 1.13
N ARG A 175 -15.57 -6.63 0.99
CA ARG A 175 -15.80 -8.07 0.85
C ARG A 175 -15.57 -8.88 2.13
N GLY A 176 -15.27 -8.22 3.26
CA GLY A 176 -14.97 -8.90 4.52
C GLY A 176 -13.71 -9.77 4.48
N VAL A 177 -12.71 -9.39 3.66
CA VAL A 177 -11.51 -10.20 3.40
C VAL A 177 -10.76 -10.60 4.67
N GLU A 178 -10.56 -9.66 5.61
CA GLU A 178 -9.92 -9.94 6.91
C GLU A 178 -10.64 -11.06 7.68
N LYS A 179 -11.98 -11.03 7.73
CA LYS A 179 -12.79 -12.08 8.36
C LYS A 179 -12.69 -13.41 7.62
N LEU A 180 -12.55 -13.38 6.29
CA LEU A 180 -12.39 -14.60 5.48
C LEU A 180 -11.03 -15.27 5.72
N PHE A 181 -9.97 -14.51 6.00
CA PHE A 181 -8.67 -15.08 6.39
C PHE A 181 -8.78 -15.88 7.69
N VAL A 182 -9.41 -15.31 8.73
CA VAL A 182 -9.50 -15.94 10.05
C VAL A 182 -10.49 -17.11 10.08
N LYS A 183 -11.50 -17.13 9.20
CA LYS A 183 -12.50 -18.21 9.14
C LYS A 183 -12.01 -19.52 8.52
N ASN A 184 -10.85 -19.51 7.85
CA ASN A 184 -10.37 -20.67 7.13
C ASN A 184 -8.87 -20.83 7.29
N ASP A 185 -8.46 -21.87 8.03
CA ASP A 185 -7.06 -22.16 8.33
C ASP A 185 -6.31 -22.82 7.14
N ASN A 186 -6.99 -23.08 6.03
CA ASN A 186 -6.34 -23.62 4.84
C ASN A 186 -5.48 -22.54 4.16
N ILE A 187 -4.16 -22.67 4.30
CA ILE A 187 -3.17 -21.73 3.74
C ILE A 187 -3.31 -21.57 2.22
N LEU A 188 -3.69 -22.62 1.48
CA LEU A 188 -3.91 -22.51 0.03
C LEU A 188 -5.14 -21.66 -0.29
N TYR A 189 -6.21 -21.77 0.51
CA TYR A 189 -7.37 -20.88 0.40
C TYR A 189 -6.98 -19.44 0.72
N GLN A 190 -6.28 -19.21 1.84
CA GLN A 190 -5.82 -17.89 2.26
C GLN A 190 -4.87 -17.26 1.21
N THR A 191 -4.01 -18.06 0.58
CA THR A 191 -3.13 -17.59 -0.51
C THR A 191 -3.95 -17.08 -1.70
N LYS A 192 -4.97 -17.83 -2.15
CA LYS A 192 -5.88 -17.40 -3.24
C LYS A 192 -6.70 -16.17 -2.84
N LEU A 193 -7.06 -16.06 -1.57
CA LEU A 193 -7.73 -14.88 -1.03
C LEU A 193 -6.80 -13.66 -1.09
N ALA A 194 -5.52 -13.80 -0.71
CA ALA A 194 -4.51 -12.75 -0.80
C ALA A 194 -4.31 -12.26 -2.25
N GLU A 195 -4.26 -13.17 -3.23
CA GLU A 195 -4.24 -12.84 -4.67
C GLU A 195 -5.46 -12.04 -5.14
N SER A 196 -6.55 -12.08 -4.37
CA SER A 196 -7.83 -11.46 -4.72
C SER A 196 -8.08 -10.14 -4.00
N ILE A 197 -7.12 -9.64 -3.21
CA ILE A 197 -7.23 -8.36 -2.49
C ILE A 197 -7.28 -7.19 -3.49
N ALA A 198 -6.24 -7.04 -4.31
CA ALA A 198 -6.19 -6.08 -5.42
C ALA A 198 -5.84 -6.79 -6.72
N GLY A 199 -6.56 -6.47 -7.80
CA GLY A 199 -6.50 -7.23 -9.07
C GLY A 199 -5.22 -7.02 -9.88
N ASP A 200 -4.54 -5.90 -9.68
CA ASP A 200 -3.33 -5.48 -10.38
C ASP A 200 -2.05 -5.53 -9.51
N SER A 201 -2.20 -5.83 -8.22
CA SER A 201 -1.11 -5.94 -7.23
C SER A 201 -1.08 -7.32 -6.54
N VAL A 202 -1.34 -8.36 -7.32
CA VAL A 202 -1.52 -9.76 -6.88
C VAL A 202 -0.24 -10.31 -6.24
N ILE A 203 0.92 -10.09 -6.86
CA ILE A 203 2.23 -10.55 -6.40
C ILE A 203 2.61 -9.87 -5.09
N ALA A 204 2.37 -8.56 -4.97
CA ALA A 204 2.59 -7.81 -3.75
C ALA A 204 1.73 -8.34 -2.59
N HIS A 205 0.42 -8.51 -2.79
CA HIS A 205 -0.48 -8.98 -1.73
C HIS A 205 -0.22 -10.43 -1.33
N SER A 206 -0.16 -11.35 -2.30
CA SER A 206 0.12 -12.77 -2.02
C SER A 206 1.52 -12.96 -1.42
N GLY A 207 2.52 -12.25 -1.93
CA GLY A 207 3.87 -12.28 -1.40
C GLY A 207 4.00 -11.69 0.00
N THR A 208 3.20 -10.67 0.36
CA THR A 208 3.18 -10.12 1.72
C THR A 208 2.56 -11.13 2.70
N PHE A 209 1.40 -11.68 2.34
CA PHE A 209 0.73 -12.71 3.14
C PHE A 209 1.65 -13.92 3.38
N LEU A 210 2.26 -14.46 2.33
CA LEU A 210 3.11 -15.65 2.46
C LEU A 210 4.37 -15.39 3.29
N ARG A 211 4.98 -14.20 3.21
CA ARG A 211 6.12 -13.85 4.07
C ARG A 211 5.72 -13.77 5.54
N ALA A 212 4.51 -13.28 5.85
CA ALA A 212 3.99 -13.29 7.21
C ALA A 212 3.79 -14.73 7.71
N VAL A 213 3.17 -15.60 6.90
CA VAL A 213 3.00 -17.03 7.24
C VAL A 213 4.34 -17.74 7.41
N GLU A 214 5.28 -17.56 6.48
CA GLU A 214 6.62 -18.17 6.53
C GLU A 214 7.41 -17.71 7.75
N SER A 215 7.31 -16.43 8.13
CA SER A 215 7.93 -15.90 9.36
C SER A 215 7.35 -16.54 10.63
N LEU A 216 6.03 -16.71 10.70
CA LEU A 216 5.37 -17.37 11.82
C LEU A 216 5.71 -18.87 11.91
N MET A 217 5.94 -19.52 10.76
CA MET A 217 6.34 -20.93 10.68
C MET A 217 7.85 -21.15 10.71
N ASN A 218 8.65 -20.08 10.80
CA ASN A 218 10.12 -20.13 10.71
C ASN A 218 10.65 -20.82 9.44
N ILE A 219 9.96 -20.63 8.31
CA ILE A 219 10.33 -21.19 7.01
C ILE A 219 11.28 -20.24 6.28
N ASN A 220 12.44 -20.77 5.86
CA ASN A 220 13.40 -20.03 5.05
C ASN A 220 13.41 -20.53 3.61
N VAL A 221 13.04 -19.67 2.68
CA VAL A 221 13.05 -20.01 1.25
C VAL A 221 14.43 -19.83 0.61
N SER A 222 14.71 -20.62 -0.43
CA SER A 222 15.98 -20.60 -1.17
C SER A 222 16.28 -19.23 -1.81
N LYS A 223 17.56 -18.95 -2.11
CA LYS A 223 17.97 -17.74 -2.86
C LYS A 223 17.24 -17.63 -4.20
N ARG A 224 17.02 -18.77 -4.90
CA ARG A 224 16.28 -18.82 -6.16
C ARG A 224 14.84 -18.35 -5.97
N VAL A 225 14.15 -18.83 -4.94
CA VAL A 225 12.79 -18.37 -4.61
C VAL A 225 12.78 -16.88 -4.30
N LYS A 226 13.72 -16.38 -3.49
CA LYS A 226 13.82 -14.94 -3.16
C LYS A 226 13.97 -14.09 -4.43
N ILE A 227 14.84 -14.49 -5.35
CA ILE A 227 15.07 -13.80 -6.62
C ILE A 227 13.83 -13.87 -7.51
N THR A 228 13.25 -15.05 -7.73
CA THR A 228 12.05 -15.20 -8.56
C THR A 228 10.89 -14.36 -8.02
N ARG A 229 10.71 -14.33 -6.69
CA ARG A 229 9.69 -13.48 -6.07
C ARG A 229 9.93 -11.99 -6.29
N ALA A 230 11.18 -11.54 -6.23
CA ALA A 230 11.54 -10.15 -6.49
C ALA A 230 11.37 -9.77 -7.96
N VAL A 231 11.78 -10.63 -8.90
CA VAL A 231 11.57 -10.41 -10.35
C VAL A 231 10.09 -10.25 -10.67
N MET A 232 9.23 -11.12 -10.14
CA MET A 232 7.78 -11.01 -10.35
C MET A 232 7.18 -9.76 -9.71
N LEU A 233 7.69 -9.34 -8.55
CA LEU A 233 7.24 -8.12 -7.88
C LEU A 233 7.67 -6.85 -8.64
N GLU A 234 8.87 -6.82 -9.21
CA GLU A 234 9.33 -5.72 -10.04
C GLU A 234 8.62 -5.69 -11.41
N LEU A 235 8.26 -6.84 -11.99
CA LEU A 235 7.40 -6.91 -13.17
C LEU A 235 6.00 -6.34 -12.91
N GLU A 236 5.39 -6.70 -11.77
CA GLU A 236 4.13 -6.13 -11.33
C GLU A 236 4.25 -4.62 -11.13
N ARG A 237 5.31 -4.14 -10.48
CA ARG A 237 5.57 -2.70 -10.29
C ARG A 237 5.63 -1.95 -11.62
N ILE A 238 6.35 -2.48 -12.62
CA ILE A 238 6.39 -1.90 -13.98
C ILE A 238 4.98 -1.83 -14.58
N ALA A 239 4.21 -2.92 -14.49
CA ALA A 239 2.86 -2.98 -15.05
C ALA A 239 1.88 -2.00 -14.36
N VAL A 240 1.99 -1.82 -13.04
CA VAL A 240 1.20 -0.86 -12.27
C VAL A 240 1.57 0.56 -12.67
N HIS A 241 2.86 0.91 -12.72
CA HIS A 241 3.30 2.25 -13.11
C HIS A 241 2.90 2.62 -14.53
N LEU A 242 2.98 1.69 -15.49
CA LEU A 242 2.48 1.92 -16.84
C LEU A 242 0.97 2.10 -16.88
N GLY A 243 0.23 1.35 -16.06
CA GLY A 243 -1.22 1.52 -15.90
C GLY A 243 -1.56 2.90 -15.39
N ASP A 244 -0.86 3.36 -14.35
CA ASP A 244 -1.06 4.68 -13.77
C ASP A 244 -0.71 5.81 -14.76
N LEU A 245 0.40 5.70 -15.50
CA LEU A 245 0.76 6.69 -16.53
C LEU A 245 -0.28 6.75 -17.66
N SER A 246 -0.83 5.58 -18.03
CA SER A 246 -1.95 5.49 -18.98
C SER A 246 -3.20 6.19 -18.46
N ALA A 247 -3.57 5.95 -17.20
CA ALA A 247 -4.74 6.54 -16.57
C ALA A 247 -4.60 8.06 -16.39
N ILE A 248 -3.44 8.52 -15.89
CA ILE A 248 -3.13 9.96 -15.77
C ILE A 248 -3.25 10.64 -17.14
N SER A 249 -2.73 10.01 -18.19
CA SER A 249 -2.84 10.54 -19.57
C SER A 249 -4.31 10.64 -20.01
N ASN A 250 -5.14 9.66 -19.68
CA ASN A 250 -6.56 9.69 -20.00
C ASN A 250 -7.30 10.83 -19.27
N ASP A 251 -7.01 11.03 -17.99
CA ASP A 251 -7.70 12.02 -17.14
C ASP A 251 -7.40 13.47 -17.54
N ILE A 252 -6.29 13.69 -18.22
CA ILE A 252 -5.92 14.99 -18.83
C ILE A 252 -6.26 15.08 -20.33
N ALA A 253 -7.01 14.10 -20.85
CA ALA A 253 -7.39 13.97 -22.26
C ALA A 253 -6.21 13.80 -23.26
N TYR A 254 -5.05 13.32 -22.79
CA TYR A 254 -3.90 12.98 -23.61
C TYR A 254 -3.99 11.54 -24.14
N LEU A 255 -4.84 11.33 -25.16
CA LEU A 255 -5.18 10.01 -25.70
C LEU A 255 -3.99 9.22 -26.25
N THR A 256 -2.98 9.90 -26.78
CA THR A 256 -1.74 9.27 -27.27
C THR A 256 -1.00 8.58 -26.14
N GLY A 257 -0.80 9.26 -25.01
CA GLY A 257 -0.17 8.67 -23.82
C GLY A 257 -0.96 7.49 -23.29
N ASN A 258 -2.28 7.62 -23.17
CA ASN A 258 -3.16 6.53 -22.76
C ASN A 258 -2.98 5.28 -23.65
N SER A 259 -3.01 5.45 -24.97
CA SER A 259 -2.90 4.33 -25.90
C SER A 259 -1.52 3.65 -25.85
N ILE A 260 -0.44 4.45 -25.79
CA ILE A 260 0.93 3.93 -25.81
C ILE A 260 1.26 3.22 -24.50
N PHE A 261 1.04 3.86 -23.34
CA PHE A 261 1.35 3.24 -22.05
C PHE A 261 0.50 1.99 -21.80
N GLY A 262 -0.77 1.98 -22.20
CA GLY A 262 -1.64 0.79 -22.16
C GLY A 262 -1.12 -0.36 -23.03
N ALA A 263 -0.62 -0.07 -24.23
CA ALA A 263 -0.01 -1.07 -25.11
C ALA A 263 1.30 -1.63 -24.51
N LEU A 264 2.16 -0.77 -23.96
CA LEU A 264 3.41 -1.18 -23.31
C LEU A 264 3.14 -2.03 -22.06
N ARG A 265 2.15 -1.65 -21.25
CA ARG A 265 1.68 -2.47 -20.11
C ARG A 265 1.27 -3.87 -20.55
N THR A 266 0.61 -3.98 -21.71
CA THR A 266 0.16 -5.27 -22.25
C THR A 266 1.34 -6.21 -22.52
N LEU A 267 2.47 -5.70 -23.02
CA LEU A 267 3.69 -6.49 -23.21
C LEU A 267 4.24 -7.01 -21.87
N ILE A 268 4.24 -6.19 -20.83
CA ILE A 268 4.72 -6.57 -19.49
C ILE A 268 3.83 -7.65 -18.87
N ILE A 269 2.50 -7.47 -18.85
CA ILE A 269 1.60 -8.48 -18.27
C ILE A 269 1.55 -9.78 -19.11
N ASN A 270 1.78 -9.71 -20.42
CA ASN A 270 1.95 -10.92 -21.23
C ASN A 270 3.25 -11.66 -20.90
N THR A 271 4.28 -10.95 -20.41
CA THR A 271 5.49 -11.58 -19.90
C THR A 271 5.20 -12.38 -18.63
N SER A 272 4.41 -11.83 -17.70
CA SER A 272 3.91 -12.60 -16.53
C SER A 272 3.11 -13.83 -16.96
N MET A 273 2.26 -13.70 -17.99
CA MET A 273 1.51 -14.83 -18.55
C MET A 273 2.45 -15.92 -19.11
N ASN A 274 3.53 -15.56 -19.80
CA ASN A 274 4.51 -16.53 -20.31
C ASN A 274 5.21 -17.29 -19.16
N ILE A 275 5.40 -16.64 -18.01
CA ILE A 275 6.06 -17.25 -16.85
C ILE A 275 5.12 -18.22 -16.13
N CYS A 276 3.92 -17.76 -15.76
CA CYS A 276 3.03 -18.46 -14.81
C CYS A 276 1.61 -18.75 -15.35
N GLY A 277 1.33 -18.48 -16.62
CA GLY A 277 0.02 -18.71 -17.23
C GLY A 277 -1.05 -17.67 -16.88
N ASN A 278 -0.70 -16.58 -16.17
CA ASN A 278 -1.64 -15.52 -15.80
C ASN A 278 -1.06 -14.11 -15.99
N ARG A 279 -1.84 -13.19 -16.57
CA ARG A 279 -1.40 -11.80 -16.83
C ARG A 279 -1.00 -11.04 -15.59
N PHE A 280 -1.70 -11.27 -14.48
CA PHE A 280 -1.47 -10.56 -13.22
C PHE A 280 -0.69 -11.41 -12.21
N GLY A 281 -0.10 -12.54 -12.63
CA GLY A 281 0.72 -13.33 -11.72
C GLY A 281 -0.05 -14.22 -10.73
N ARG A 282 -1.37 -14.41 -10.91
CA ARG A 282 -2.14 -15.34 -10.07
C ARG A 282 -1.59 -16.75 -10.16
N GLY A 283 -1.50 -17.43 -9.02
CA GLY A 283 -0.91 -18.75 -8.89
C GLY A 283 0.61 -18.76 -8.95
N MET A 284 1.31 -17.62 -9.07
CA MET A 284 2.78 -17.60 -9.08
C MET A 284 3.37 -17.98 -7.73
N MET A 285 2.79 -17.42 -6.65
CA MET A 285 3.29 -17.57 -5.30
C MET A 285 2.68 -18.78 -4.60
N LYS A 286 3.46 -19.44 -3.74
CA LYS A 286 2.98 -20.51 -2.85
C LYS A 286 3.72 -20.49 -1.51
N PRO A 287 3.16 -21.08 -0.45
CA PRO A 287 3.89 -21.28 0.81
C PRO A 287 5.23 -21.96 0.58
N GLY A 288 6.29 -21.40 1.14
CA GLY A 288 7.64 -21.93 1.08
C GLY A 288 8.29 -21.91 -0.32
N GLY A 289 7.71 -21.22 -1.31
CA GLY A 289 8.23 -21.29 -2.68
C GLY A 289 7.51 -20.46 -3.74
N VAL A 290 7.67 -20.91 -4.98
CA VAL A 290 6.97 -20.44 -6.18
C VAL A 290 6.48 -21.65 -6.99
N ASN A 291 5.36 -21.51 -7.70
CA ASN A 291 4.81 -22.61 -8.53
C ASN A 291 5.50 -22.76 -9.88
N PHE A 292 6.05 -21.67 -10.42
CA PHE A 292 6.62 -21.63 -11.76
C PHE A 292 8.06 -21.12 -11.72
N ASP A 293 8.91 -21.76 -12.51
CA ASP A 293 10.28 -21.34 -12.70
C ASP A 293 10.45 -20.38 -13.87
N ILE A 294 11.52 -19.59 -13.81
CA ILE A 294 12.03 -18.79 -14.93
C ILE A 294 13.21 -19.57 -15.50
N ASP A 295 12.94 -20.51 -16.41
CA ASP A 295 13.98 -21.21 -17.15
C ASP A 295 14.77 -20.26 -18.07
N GLU A 296 15.88 -20.72 -18.66
CA GLU A 296 16.75 -19.88 -19.50
C GLU A 296 16.02 -19.29 -20.72
N THR A 297 15.06 -20.01 -21.29
CA THR A 297 14.26 -19.52 -22.42
C THR A 297 13.36 -18.36 -21.98
N LYS A 298 12.65 -18.54 -20.87
CA LYS A 298 11.82 -17.49 -20.26
C LYS A 298 12.65 -16.31 -19.81
N ARG A 299 13.82 -16.54 -19.20
CA ARG A 299 14.76 -15.51 -18.78
C ARG A 299 15.19 -14.63 -19.95
N LYS A 300 15.62 -15.24 -21.06
CA LYS A 300 16.00 -14.50 -22.26
C LYS A 300 14.83 -13.68 -22.81
N SER A 301 13.67 -14.30 -22.98
CA SER A 301 12.46 -13.64 -23.47
C SER A 301 12.02 -12.46 -22.58
N LEU A 302 12.12 -12.63 -21.25
CA LEU A 302 11.84 -11.60 -20.27
C LEU A 302 12.79 -10.41 -20.43
N ILE A 303 14.10 -10.64 -20.46
CA ILE A 303 15.12 -9.61 -20.62
C ILE A 303 14.93 -8.84 -21.93
N ASP A 304 14.74 -9.55 -23.05
CA ASP A 304 14.52 -8.94 -24.35
C ASP A 304 13.28 -8.04 -24.34
N THR A 305 12.19 -8.49 -23.70
CA THR A 305 10.93 -7.74 -23.64
C THR A 305 11.05 -6.50 -22.77
N ILE A 306 11.59 -6.61 -21.55
CA ILE A 306 11.67 -5.46 -20.63
C ILE A 306 12.62 -4.39 -21.15
N ASN A 307 13.73 -4.76 -21.80
CA ASN A 307 14.68 -3.81 -22.35
C ASN A 307 14.09 -3.06 -23.55
N LYS A 308 13.35 -3.77 -24.42
CA LYS A 308 12.61 -3.14 -25.51
C LYS A 308 11.57 -2.16 -24.97
N VAL A 309 10.74 -2.62 -24.04
CA VAL A 309 9.70 -1.79 -23.42
C VAL A 309 10.31 -0.57 -22.73
N ASN A 310 11.43 -0.71 -22.03
CA ASN A 310 12.11 0.42 -21.38
C ASN A 310 12.53 1.52 -22.38
N ASN A 311 13.02 1.13 -23.56
CA ASN A 311 13.36 2.09 -24.61
C ASN A 311 12.12 2.81 -25.16
N ASP A 312 11.04 2.06 -25.41
CA ASP A 312 9.78 2.63 -25.90
C ASP A 312 9.15 3.58 -24.86
N ILE A 313 9.28 3.26 -23.56
CA ILE A 313 8.82 4.11 -22.46
C ILE A 313 9.58 5.43 -22.42
N GLN A 314 10.91 5.40 -22.57
CA GLN A 314 11.71 6.63 -22.59
C GLN A 314 11.19 7.59 -23.66
N ILE A 315 10.99 7.09 -24.89
CA ILE A 315 10.47 7.89 -26.00
C ILE A 315 9.07 8.45 -25.66
N ALA A 316 8.18 7.61 -25.14
CA ALA A 316 6.81 8.02 -24.80
C ALA A 316 6.78 9.11 -23.72
N VAL A 317 7.64 8.99 -22.71
CA VAL A 317 7.75 9.93 -21.60
C VAL A 317 8.37 11.26 -22.05
N ASP A 318 9.40 11.23 -22.89
CA ASP A 318 10.01 12.44 -23.45
C ASP A 318 8.99 13.26 -24.27
N VAL A 319 8.15 12.58 -25.05
CA VAL A 319 7.05 13.23 -25.80
C VAL A 319 5.97 13.75 -24.85
N MET A 320 5.58 12.97 -23.84
CA MET A 320 4.55 13.38 -22.86
C MET A 320 4.96 14.64 -22.10
N PHE A 321 6.17 14.67 -21.54
CA PHE A 321 6.63 15.78 -20.70
C PHE A 321 7.18 16.98 -21.49
N SER A 322 7.38 16.86 -22.80
CA SER A 322 7.64 18.02 -23.67
C SER A 322 6.36 18.73 -24.15
N SER A 323 5.18 18.13 -23.93
CA SER A 323 3.90 18.73 -24.30
C SER A 323 3.45 19.80 -23.29
N ALA A 324 3.34 21.05 -23.73
CA ALA A 324 2.88 22.16 -22.88
C ALA A 324 1.47 21.91 -22.30
N SER A 325 0.54 21.33 -23.08
CA SER A 325 -0.81 21.04 -22.61
C SER A 325 -0.85 19.93 -21.55
N VAL A 326 0.13 19.03 -21.55
CA VAL A 326 0.30 18.03 -20.49
C VAL A 326 0.86 18.70 -19.25
N MET A 327 1.96 19.44 -19.39
CA MET A 327 2.63 20.09 -18.25
C MET A 327 1.71 21.05 -17.51
N GLU A 328 0.88 21.81 -18.23
CA GLU A 328 -0.14 22.71 -17.63
C GLU A 328 -1.13 21.99 -16.69
N ARG A 329 -1.38 20.70 -16.91
CA ARG A 329 -2.31 19.88 -16.10
C ARG A 329 -1.63 19.13 -14.96
N LEU A 330 -0.31 18.94 -15.05
CA LEU A 330 0.45 18.13 -14.09
C LEU A 330 1.19 18.98 -13.06
N GLU A 331 1.81 20.08 -13.51
CA GLU A 331 2.54 20.98 -12.64
C GLU A 331 1.59 21.78 -11.76
N LYS A 332 2.01 22.03 -10.52
CA LYS A 332 1.28 22.84 -9.53
C LYS A 332 -0.14 22.35 -9.20
N THR A 333 -0.52 21.16 -9.67
CA THR A 333 -1.83 20.56 -9.43
C THR A 333 -1.71 19.49 -8.34
N GLY A 334 -2.64 19.52 -7.37
CA GLY A 334 -2.68 18.52 -6.28
C GLY A 334 -1.38 18.46 -5.47
N ILE A 335 -0.80 19.62 -5.15
CA ILE A 335 0.43 19.73 -4.35
C ILE A 335 0.18 19.19 -2.94
N VAL A 336 1.06 18.31 -2.47
CA VAL A 336 1.16 17.94 -1.06
C VAL A 336 2.53 18.36 -0.54
N SER A 337 2.57 19.26 0.43
CA SER A 337 3.85 19.67 1.03
C SER A 337 4.48 18.53 1.82
N LYS A 338 5.80 18.58 2.01
CA LYS A 338 6.53 17.59 2.81
C LYS A 338 5.97 17.50 4.24
N GLU A 339 5.65 18.64 4.84
CA GLU A 339 5.10 18.74 6.20
C GLU A 339 3.73 18.05 6.28
N THR A 340 2.86 18.31 5.30
CA THR A 340 1.54 17.66 5.22
C THR A 340 1.69 16.15 5.02
N ALA A 341 2.58 15.74 4.12
CA ALA A 341 2.84 14.34 3.83
C ALA A 341 3.38 13.58 5.05
N ILE A 342 4.25 14.19 5.86
CA ILE A 342 4.71 13.65 7.15
C ILE A 342 3.54 13.56 8.14
N ALA A 343 2.78 14.65 8.30
CA ALA A 343 1.69 14.74 9.27
C ALA A 343 0.62 13.66 9.07
N ILE A 344 0.24 13.38 7.82
CA ILE A 344 -0.76 12.34 7.48
C ILE A 344 -0.15 10.95 7.29
N GLY A 345 1.17 10.79 7.47
CA GLY A 345 1.85 9.50 7.40
C GLY A 345 1.91 8.88 6.01
N MET A 346 2.08 9.68 4.96
CA MET A 346 2.19 9.17 3.59
C MET A 346 3.37 8.19 3.44
N VAL A 347 3.19 7.17 2.60
CA VAL A 347 4.24 6.17 2.27
C VAL A 347 4.37 5.96 0.77
N GLY A 348 5.42 5.23 0.37
CA GLY A 348 5.64 4.81 -1.01
C GLY A 348 5.97 5.98 -1.95
N MET A 349 5.65 5.80 -3.24
CA MET A 349 5.95 6.78 -4.28
C MET A 349 5.32 8.15 -4.00
N ALA A 350 4.10 8.18 -3.43
CA ALA A 350 3.41 9.43 -3.14
C ALA A 350 4.13 10.28 -2.06
N ALA A 351 4.72 9.63 -1.05
CA ALA A 351 5.57 10.30 -0.06
C ALA A 351 6.88 10.80 -0.67
N ARG A 352 7.51 9.96 -1.52
CA ARG A 352 8.74 10.32 -2.23
C ARG A 352 8.56 11.49 -3.20
N ALA A 353 7.37 11.65 -3.77
CA ALA A 353 7.01 12.80 -4.61
C ALA A 353 6.89 14.12 -3.82
N SER A 354 6.85 14.04 -2.49
CA SER A 354 6.75 15.16 -1.56
C SER A 354 8.00 15.29 -0.67
N GLY A 355 9.16 14.78 -1.12
CA GLY A 355 10.44 14.96 -0.46
C GLY A 355 10.73 14.02 0.72
N ILE A 356 9.92 12.97 0.94
CA ILE A 356 10.12 12.00 2.02
C ILE A 356 10.87 10.77 1.50
N SER A 357 12.10 10.56 1.98
CA SER A 357 12.97 9.46 1.54
C SER A 357 12.65 8.14 2.26
N ILE A 358 11.50 7.56 1.93
CA ILE A 358 11.01 6.28 2.48
C ILE A 358 10.86 5.21 1.40
N ASP A 359 11.38 4.01 1.64
CA ASP A 359 11.16 2.81 0.84
C ASP A 359 11.38 1.56 1.69
N ALA A 360 10.32 0.76 1.91
CA ALA A 360 10.41 -0.47 2.70
C ALA A 360 11.42 -1.49 2.16
N ARG A 361 11.78 -1.45 0.87
CA ARG A 361 12.81 -2.32 0.31
C ARG A 361 14.22 -1.94 0.78
N VAL A 362 14.43 -0.70 1.23
CA VAL A 362 15.69 -0.16 1.73
C VAL A 362 15.68 -0.06 3.25
N ASP A 363 14.63 0.55 3.80
CA ASP A 363 14.54 0.86 5.23
C ASP A 363 14.23 -0.39 6.07
N HIS A 364 13.53 -1.38 5.47
CA HIS A 364 13.12 -2.63 6.12
C HIS A 364 13.30 -3.83 5.15
N PRO A 365 14.53 -4.10 4.67
CA PRO A 365 14.76 -4.94 3.51
C PRO A 365 14.32 -6.40 3.70
N PHE A 366 13.72 -6.98 2.67
CA PHE A 366 13.18 -8.34 2.69
C PHE A 366 13.49 -9.11 1.41
N GLY A 367 13.48 -10.45 1.48
CA GLY A 367 13.67 -11.31 0.32
C GLY A 367 14.99 -11.05 -0.40
N ALA A 368 14.94 -10.82 -1.71
CA ALA A 368 16.14 -10.51 -2.48
C ALA A 368 16.69 -9.11 -2.18
N TYR A 369 15.86 -8.13 -1.81
CA TYR A 369 16.29 -6.74 -1.58
C TYR A 369 17.31 -6.58 -0.44
N GLN A 370 17.47 -7.60 0.41
CA GLN A 370 18.56 -7.66 1.40
C GLN A 370 19.97 -7.70 0.77
N PHE A 371 20.07 -8.10 -0.49
CA PHE A 371 21.35 -8.29 -1.20
C PHE A 371 21.53 -7.36 -2.40
N PHE A 372 20.49 -6.59 -2.76
CA PHE A 372 20.51 -5.72 -3.94
C PHE A 372 20.29 -4.27 -3.52
N PRO A 373 21.28 -3.38 -3.74
CA PRO A 373 21.16 -1.99 -3.35
C PRO A 373 20.10 -1.28 -4.19
N ILE A 374 19.22 -0.54 -3.52
CA ILE A 374 18.20 0.31 -4.15
C ILE A 374 18.47 1.76 -3.77
N HIS A 375 18.42 2.63 -4.78
CA HIS A 375 18.55 4.07 -4.56
C HIS A 375 17.16 4.67 -4.33
N LYS A 376 16.98 5.34 -3.19
CA LYS A 376 15.77 6.12 -2.90
C LYS A 376 15.81 7.40 -3.74
N LEU A 377 14.76 7.65 -4.53
CA LEU A 377 14.59 8.88 -5.30
C LEU A 377 13.47 9.72 -4.67
N THR A 378 13.69 11.01 -4.51
CA THR A 378 12.64 11.95 -4.07
C THR A 378 12.55 13.14 -5.02
N LEU A 379 11.36 13.72 -5.08
CA LEU A 379 11.11 15.04 -5.66
C LEU A 379 10.38 15.89 -4.61
N ASP A 380 10.49 17.21 -4.71
CA ASP A 380 10.01 18.11 -3.66
C ASP A 380 8.72 18.88 -4.04
N SER A 381 8.30 18.86 -5.30
CA SER A 381 7.14 19.66 -5.75
C SER A 381 5.80 19.15 -5.23
N GLY A 382 5.68 17.87 -4.87
CA GLY A 382 4.46 17.29 -4.30
C GLY A 382 3.25 17.25 -5.24
N ASP A 383 3.42 17.62 -6.51
CA ASP A 383 2.35 17.73 -7.50
C ASP A 383 2.16 16.46 -8.32
N VAL A 384 1.19 16.48 -9.25
CA VAL A 384 0.93 15.34 -10.13
C VAL A 384 2.13 15.09 -11.05
N PHE A 385 2.86 16.12 -11.48
CA PHE A 385 4.12 15.95 -12.23
C PHE A 385 5.13 15.10 -11.46
N ALA A 386 5.45 15.44 -10.20
CA ALA A 386 6.39 14.65 -9.41
C ALA A 386 5.95 13.19 -9.25
N ARG A 387 4.66 12.96 -8.98
CA ARG A 387 4.10 11.60 -8.90
C ARG A 387 4.15 10.84 -10.22
N SER A 388 4.09 11.54 -11.36
CA SER A 388 4.17 10.92 -12.69
C SER A 388 5.62 10.60 -13.05
N TYR A 389 6.53 11.53 -12.78
CA TYR A 389 7.95 11.37 -13.07
C TYR A 389 8.60 10.28 -12.23
N ILE A 390 8.30 10.19 -10.92
CA ILE A 390 8.86 9.12 -10.08
C ILE A 390 8.43 7.74 -10.58
N ARG A 391 7.19 7.56 -11.05
CA ARG A 391 6.75 6.27 -11.64
C ARG A 391 7.61 5.86 -12.83
N PHE A 392 7.93 6.82 -13.70
CA PHE A 392 8.82 6.58 -14.82
C PHE A 392 10.23 6.16 -14.34
N ILE A 393 10.81 6.86 -13.37
CA ILE A 393 12.13 6.48 -12.84
C ILE A 393 12.09 5.13 -12.12
N GLU A 394 11.02 4.82 -11.39
CA GLU A 394 10.84 3.53 -10.75
C GLU A 394 10.72 2.39 -11.77
N ILE A 395 10.11 2.61 -12.93
CA ILE A 395 10.15 1.63 -14.04
C ILE A 395 11.59 1.35 -14.46
N GLN A 396 12.39 2.39 -14.70
CA GLN A 396 13.79 2.22 -15.11
C GLN A 396 14.61 1.47 -14.05
N GLN A 397 14.36 1.81 -12.77
CA GLN A 397 14.97 1.13 -11.64
C GLN A 397 14.54 -0.35 -11.57
N SER A 398 13.26 -0.66 -11.75
CA SER A 398 12.75 -2.04 -11.79
C SER A 398 13.37 -2.85 -12.91
N VAL A 399 13.52 -2.28 -14.11
CA VAL A 399 14.19 -2.94 -15.25
C VAL A 399 15.64 -3.27 -14.88
N LYS A 400 16.36 -2.31 -14.29
CA LYS A 400 17.73 -2.55 -13.80
C LYS A 400 17.78 -3.65 -12.74
N ILE A 401 16.90 -3.60 -11.74
CA ILE A 401 16.83 -4.61 -10.67
C ILE A 401 16.56 -5.99 -11.25
N ILE A 402 15.63 -6.12 -12.20
CA ILE A 402 15.33 -7.41 -12.86
C ILE A 402 16.57 -7.92 -13.60
N ASN A 403 17.26 -7.08 -14.37
CA ASN A 403 18.48 -7.48 -15.08
C ASN A 403 19.58 -7.94 -14.10
N ASP A 404 19.81 -7.20 -13.01
CA ASP A 404 20.81 -7.54 -11.99
C ASP A 404 20.46 -8.85 -11.27
N LEU A 405 19.20 -9.02 -10.86
CA LEU A 405 18.69 -10.24 -10.24
C LEU A 405 18.82 -11.46 -11.15
N LEU A 406 18.49 -11.28 -12.43
CA LEU A 406 18.60 -12.35 -13.40
C LEU A 406 20.06 -12.65 -13.74
N ALA A 407 21.00 -11.71 -13.63
CA ALA A 407 22.43 -11.99 -13.82
C ALA A 407 22.98 -12.94 -12.74
N ASP A 408 22.54 -12.79 -11.48
CA ASP A 408 22.88 -13.65 -10.34
C ASP A 408 21.97 -14.90 -10.22
N PHE A 409 21.23 -15.23 -11.28
CA PHE A 409 20.26 -16.30 -11.29
C PHE A 409 20.93 -17.67 -11.42
N GLN A 410 21.11 -18.36 -10.30
CA GLN A 410 21.68 -19.71 -10.24
C GLN A 410 20.60 -20.79 -10.08
N LYS A 411 20.91 -22.02 -10.51
CA LYS A 411 20.05 -23.21 -10.26
C LYS A 411 19.86 -23.40 -8.76
N GLY A 412 18.66 -23.84 -8.36
CA GLY A 412 18.30 -24.04 -6.95
C GLY A 412 16.87 -24.56 -6.82
N GLU A 413 16.48 -24.91 -5.60
CA GLU A 413 15.14 -25.43 -5.31
C GLU A 413 14.08 -24.33 -5.37
N LEU A 414 12.89 -24.68 -5.90
CA LEU A 414 11.75 -23.76 -6.06
C LEU A 414 10.74 -23.84 -4.91
N THR A 415 10.91 -24.80 -4.02
CA THR A 415 10.09 -25.01 -2.83
C THR A 415 10.98 -25.63 -1.76
N VAL A 416 10.78 -25.22 -0.51
CA VAL A 416 11.36 -25.93 0.65
C VAL A 416 10.93 -27.40 0.68
N GLY A 417 11.70 -28.28 1.32
CA GLY A 417 11.38 -29.71 1.39
C GLY A 417 10.03 -29.95 2.08
N LYS A 418 9.32 -31.03 1.71
CA LYS A 418 8.02 -31.41 2.34
C LYS A 418 8.07 -31.61 3.86
N ASN A 419 9.26 -31.76 4.44
CA ASN A 419 9.45 -31.94 5.88
C ASN A 419 9.54 -30.59 6.64
N GLU A 420 9.51 -29.46 5.94
CA GLU A 420 9.61 -28.09 6.47
C GLU A 420 8.33 -27.26 6.25
N MET A 421 7.30 -27.83 5.61
CA MET A 421 5.96 -27.25 5.40
C MET A 421 4.94 -27.95 6.27
#